data_AF-A0A920B7L6-F1
#
_entry.id   AF-A0A920B7L6-F1
#
_cell.length_a   1.000
_cell.length_b   1.000
_cell.length_c   1.000
_cell.angle_alpha   90.00
_cell.angle_beta   90.00
_cell.angle_gamma   90.00
#
_symmetry.space_group_name_H-M   'P 1'
#
loop_
_entity.id
_entity.type
_entity.pdbx_description
1 polymer ?
#
loop_
_entity_poly.entity_id
_entity_poly.type
_entity_poly.pdbx_seq_one_letter_code
_entity_poly.pdbx_strand_id
1 'polypeptide(L)'
;MKSILKNCISLIVDLTYTNRAKKYQKNVLKNLNLNIYSVDNLYLPVKRVSDKQEYSAATLRKNIIKNWITNFIFINLKYLHY
;
A
#
# COMPACT_ATOMS: atom_id res chain seq x y z
N MET A 1 -10.85 -13.56 19.79
CA MET A 1 -9.86 -13.63 18.68
C MET A 1 -9.24 -15.02 18.46
N LYS A 2 -9.01 -15.85 19.50
CA LYS A 2 -8.32 -17.15 19.33
C LYS A 2 -9.00 -18.17 18.40
N SER A 3 -10.32 -18.13 18.19
CA SER A 3 -10.99 -19.14 17.34
C SER A 3 -10.83 -18.89 15.84
N ILE A 4 -10.88 -17.62 15.40
CA ILE A 4 -10.89 -17.25 13.97
C ILE A 4 -9.50 -17.45 13.33
N LEU A 5 -8.43 -17.24 14.09
CA LEU A 5 -7.06 -17.33 13.59
C LEU A 5 -6.45 -18.74 13.67
N LYS A 6 -7.18 -19.73 14.24
CA LYS A 6 -6.61 -21.03 14.62
C LYS A 6 -6.13 -21.87 13.43
N ASN A 7 -6.72 -21.67 12.24
CA ASN A 7 -6.40 -22.40 11.00
C ASN A 7 -5.96 -21.46 9.87
N CYS A 8 -5.64 -20.20 10.16
CA CYS A 8 -5.13 -19.29 9.13
C CYS A 8 -3.66 -19.63 8.85
N ILE A 9 -3.26 -19.65 7.57
CA ILE A 9 -1.84 -19.74 7.15
C ILE A 9 -1.26 -18.34 6.96
N SER A 10 -2.10 -17.41 6.53
CA SER A 10 -1.70 -16.04 6.23
C SER A 10 -2.74 -15.04 6.71
N LEU A 11 -2.27 -13.86 7.08
CA LEU A 11 -3.07 -12.72 7.47
C LEU A 11 -2.80 -11.58 6.49
N ILE A 12 -3.85 -11.08 5.85
CA ILE A 12 -3.77 -9.91 4.97
C ILE A 12 -4.33 -8.72 5.75
N VAL A 13 -3.57 -7.63 5.79
CA VAL A 13 -3.94 -6.41 6.52
C VAL A 13 -3.75 -5.20 5.64
N ASP A 14 -4.53 -4.16 5.90
CA ASP A 14 -4.30 -2.86 5.26
C ASP A 14 -2.99 -2.24 5.75
N LEU A 15 -2.30 -1.57 4.84
CA LEU A 15 -1.14 -0.77 5.14
C LEU A 15 -1.58 0.51 5.88
N THR A 16 -0.96 0.79 7.01
CA THR A 16 -1.31 1.95 7.83
C THR A 16 -0.21 3.02 7.82
N TYR A 17 -0.61 4.30 7.76
CA TYR A 17 0.35 5.42 7.62
C TYR A 17 0.57 6.20 8.91
N THR A 18 -0.43 6.26 9.80
CA THR A 18 -0.32 7.03 11.04
C THR A 18 0.55 6.29 12.07
N ASN A 19 1.31 7.04 12.87
CA ASN A 19 2.17 6.46 13.91
C ASN A 19 1.40 5.62 14.92
N ARG A 20 0.18 6.06 15.28
CA ARG A 20 -0.72 5.33 16.18
C ARG A 20 -1.10 3.98 15.60
N ALA A 21 -1.54 3.94 14.34
CA ALA A 21 -1.95 2.70 13.69
C ALA A 21 -0.76 1.75 13.49
N LYS A 22 0.40 2.26 13.05
CA LYS A 22 1.64 1.46 12.93
C LYS A 22 2.04 0.82 14.25
N LYS A 23 2.00 1.57 15.36
CA LYS A 23 2.34 1.05 16.70
C LYS A 23 1.35 -0.02 17.14
N TYR A 24 0.06 0.21 16.94
CA TYR A 24 -0.99 -0.76 17.25
C TYR A 24 -0.82 -2.06 16.44
N GLN A 25 -0.69 -1.93 15.12
CA GLN A 25 -0.50 -3.04 14.20
C GLN A 25 0.75 -3.85 14.57
N LYS A 26 1.89 -3.19 14.84
CA LYS A 26 3.10 -3.85 15.33
C LYS A 26 2.89 -4.64 16.62
N ASN A 27 2.12 -4.11 17.57
CA ASN A 27 1.85 -4.80 18.84
C ASN A 27 0.94 -6.03 18.66
N VAL A 28 -0.07 -5.93 17.80
CA VAL A 28 -0.98 -7.05 17.51
C VAL A 28 -0.27 -8.14 16.71
N LEU A 29 0.45 -7.76 15.66
CA LEU A 29 1.10 -8.67 14.73
C LEU A 29 2.28 -9.43 15.35
N LYS A 30 3.03 -8.81 16.27
CA LYS A 30 4.17 -9.45 16.95
C LYS A 30 3.82 -10.76 17.66
N ASN A 31 2.57 -10.93 18.07
CA ASN A 31 2.11 -12.09 18.82
C ASN A 31 1.49 -13.18 17.92
N LEU A 32 1.53 -13.00 16.60
CA LEU A 32 0.96 -13.93 15.63
C LEU A 32 2.08 -14.65 14.88
N ASN A 33 2.06 -15.98 14.92
CA ASN A 33 2.99 -16.82 14.15
C ASN A 33 2.38 -17.15 12.77
N LEU A 34 2.11 -16.12 11.98
CA LEU A 34 1.45 -16.22 10.67
C LEU A 34 2.24 -15.42 9.63
N ASN A 35 2.13 -15.82 8.36
CA ASN A 35 2.62 -14.99 7.26
C ASN A 35 1.73 -13.76 7.14
N ILE A 36 2.29 -12.57 7.34
CA ILE A 36 1.53 -11.32 7.32
C ILE A 36 1.86 -10.55 6.06
N TYR A 37 0.85 -10.26 5.25
CA TYR A 37 0.95 -9.43 4.06
C TYR A 37 0.22 -8.11 4.30
N SER A 38 0.89 -7.00 3.99
CA SER A 38 0.30 -5.66 4.09
C SER A 38 0.00 -5.13 2.70
N VAL A 39 -1.25 -4.75 2.45
CA VAL A 39 -1.73 -4.26 1.15
C VAL A 39 -2.12 -2.79 1.27
N ASP A 40 -1.67 -1.98 0.32
CA ASP A 40 -2.01 -0.57 0.24
C ASP A 40 -3.46 -0.41 -0.26
N ASN A 41 -4.30 0.31 0.49
CA ASN A 41 -5.70 0.56 0.14
C ASN A 41 -5.91 1.95 -0.52
N LEU A 42 -4.83 2.59 -0.95
CA LEU A 42 -4.90 3.83 -1.71
C LEU A 42 -4.94 3.53 -3.20
N TYR A 43 -5.65 4.39 -3.96
CA TYR A 43 -5.66 4.33 -5.41
C TYR A 43 -4.25 4.29 -6.01
N LEU A 44 -3.34 5.12 -5.48
CA LEU A 44 -1.91 5.06 -5.80
C LEU A 44 -1.12 4.90 -4.50
N PRO A 45 -0.28 3.85 -4.38
CA PRO A 45 0.57 3.68 -3.22
C PRO A 45 1.47 4.89 -3.00
N VAL A 46 1.56 5.39 -1.76
CA VAL A 46 2.31 6.62 -1.45
C VAL A 46 3.76 6.54 -1.94
N LYS A 47 4.41 5.38 -1.73
CA LYS A 47 5.79 5.13 -2.17
C LYS A 47 5.98 5.13 -3.69
N ARG A 48 4.90 4.95 -4.47
CA ARG A 48 4.98 5.12 -5.93
C ARG A 48 4.84 6.58 -6.35
N VAL A 49 4.15 7.40 -5.54
CA VAL A 49 3.94 8.83 -5.85
C VAL A 49 5.20 9.64 -5.58
N SER A 50 5.81 9.47 -4.40
CA SER A 50 6.99 10.21 -3.98
C SER A 50 7.77 9.45 -2.91
N ASP A 51 9.09 9.58 -2.95
CA ASP A 51 10.00 9.05 -1.94
C ASP A 51 10.15 10.00 -0.73
N LYS A 52 9.60 11.21 -0.82
CA LYS A 52 9.68 12.24 0.21
C LYS A 52 8.32 12.82 0.54
N GLN A 53 8.25 13.50 1.69
CA GLN A 53 7.09 14.32 2.02
C GLN A 53 7.02 15.52 1.07
N GLU A 54 5.86 15.68 0.45
CA GLU A 54 5.59 16.80 -0.44
C GLU A 54 5.21 18.05 0.37
N TYR A 55 5.77 19.19 -0.01
CA TYR A 55 5.53 20.47 0.66
C TYR A 55 4.11 20.98 0.43
N SER A 56 3.53 20.71 -0.75
CA SER A 56 2.18 21.18 -1.08
C SER A 56 1.39 20.17 -1.89
N ALA A 57 0.06 20.35 -1.90
CA ALA A 57 -0.82 19.56 -2.74
C ALA A 57 -0.55 19.77 -4.25
N ALA A 58 0.08 20.89 -4.65
CA ALA A 58 0.43 21.14 -6.04
C ALA A 58 1.60 20.25 -6.50
N THR A 59 2.65 20.12 -5.67
CA THR A 59 3.79 19.26 -6.00
C THR A 59 3.38 17.78 -5.99
N LEU A 60 2.53 17.38 -5.03
CA LEU A 60 1.96 16.03 -4.98
C LEU A 60 1.13 15.70 -6.24
N ARG A 61 0.21 16.60 -6.64
CA ARG A 61 -0.63 16.39 -7.83
C ARG A 61 0.20 16.22 -9.10
N LYS A 62 1.26 17.00 -9.27
CA LYS A 62 2.18 16.87 -10.40
C LYS A 62 2.82 15.47 -10.46
N ASN A 63 3.25 14.93 -9.32
CA ASN A 63 3.83 13.60 -9.25
C ASN A 63 2.80 12.49 -9.49
N ILE A 64 1.56 12.65 -8.99
CA ILE A 64 0.46 11.71 -9.25
C ILE A 64 0.18 11.66 -10.75
N ILE A 65 -0.01 12.81 -11.40
CA ILE A 65 -0.31 12.89 -12.84
C ILE A 65 0.83 12.26 -13.65
N LYS A 66 2.09 12.58 -13.32
CA LYS A 66 3.26 11.99 -14.00
C LYS A 66 3.22 10.45 -13.92
N ASN A 67 2.96 9.90 -12.73
CA ASN A 67 2.88 8.46 -12.52
C ASN A 67 1.66 7.80 -13.17
N TRP A 68 0.53 8.51 -13.25
CA TRP A 68 -0.64 8.05 -13.98
C TRP A 68 -0.38 7.96 -15.48
N ILE A 69 0.25 8.98 -16.06
CA ILE A 69 0.58 9.01 -17.48
C ILE A 69 1.52 7.86 -17.83
N THR A 70 2.59 7.64 -17.05
CA THR A 70 3.50 6.50 -17.28
C THR A 70 2.80 5.15 -17.15
N ASN A 71 1.94 4.96 -16.14
CA ASN A 71 1.19 3.70 -15.98
C ASN A 71 0.16 3.49 -17.09
N PHE A 72 -0.56 4.53 -17.50
CA PHE A 72 -1.55 4.46 -18.57
C PHE A 72 -0.89 4.17 -19.93
N ILE A 73 0.27 4.80 -20.21
CA ILE A 73 1.08 4.50 -21.39
C ILE A 73 1.60 3.06 -21.33
N PHE A 74 2.11 2.60 -20.18
CA PHE A 74 2.63 1.24 -20.03
C PHE A 74 1.55 0.18 -20.22
N ILE A 75 0.35 0.39 -19.67
CA ILE A 75 -0.80 -0.50 -19.85
C ILE A 75 -1.18 -0.53 -21.33
N ASN A 76 -1.41 0.62 -21.97
CA ASN A 76 -1.82 0.64 -23.38
C ASN A 76 -0.76 0.03 -24.30
N LEU A 77 0.53 0.33 -24.12
CA LEU A 77 1.61 -0.28 -24.91
C LEU A 77 1.70 -1.80 -24.72
N LYS A 78 1.43 -2.31 -23.51
CA LYS A 78 1.47 -3.75 -23.23
C LYS A 78 0.28 -4.52 -23.82
N TYR A 79 -0.84 -3.85 -24.04
CA TYR A 79 -2.06 -4.43 -24.62
C TYR A 79 -2.28 -4.08 -26.10
N LEU A 80 -1.46 -3.20 -26.70
CA LEU A 80 -1.46 -2.90 -28.14
C LEU A 80 -0.68 -3.92 -28.99
N HIS A 81 0.03 -4.85 -28.35
CA HIS A 81 0.77 -5.93 -29.02
C HIS A 81 0.05 -7.29 -28.96
N TYR A 82 -1.26 -7.31 -28.70
CA TYR A 82 -2.13 -8.48 -28.85
C TYR A 82 -3.17 -8.24 -29.93
#